data_AF-X1DHA6-F1
#
_entry.id   AF-X1DHA6-F1
#
_cell.length_a   1.000
_cell.length_b   1.000
_cell.length_c   1.000
_cell.angle_alpha   90.00
_cell.angle_beta   90.00
_cell.angle_gamma   90.00
#
_symmetry.space_group_name_H-M   'P 1'
#
loop_
_entity.id
_entity.type
_entity.pdbx_description
1 polymer ?
#
loop_
_entity_poly.entity_id
_entity_poly.type
_entity_poly.pdbx_seq_one_letter_code
_entity_poly.pdbx_strand_id
1 'polypeptide(L)'
;GLIDLHTHGLHSYRIDNDPDDLDNICRLLPQYGVTGFLPTVCPRPKRQLAEFLGRLAKVQSKAAEILGFHLEGPFLSLTGALPPEAIGTADRERTRALIEAARPYKAIFSVAPDFEGIGGLIPIMAKNNTPVFMTHTGASVSQTQAAIALGAKHATHFYDVFPCPNETDPGVRPCGAVEAILADPDVSVDFILDGEHVDPVAVKMALQCKGPDKVCLITDANIGAGLPPGKYTSFGTEIEFAYQAVRQG
;
A
#
# COMPACT_ATOMS: atom_id res chain seq x y z
N GLY A 1 11.88 17.16 -3.05
CA GLY A 1 11.26 16.65 -1.82
C GLY A 1 11.01 15.18 -1.99
N LEU A 2 10.77 14.48 -0.89
CA LEU A 2 10.44 13.05 -0.89
C LEU A 2 9.03 12.82 -1.46
N ILE A 3 8.82 11.63 -1.99
CA ILE A 3 7.50 11.12 -2.40
C ILE A 3 7.18 9.91 -1.52
N ASP A 4 6.06 9.94 -0.82
CA ASP A 4 5.59 8.81 -0.01
C ASP A 4 4.45 8.09 -0.73
N LEU A 5 4.68 6.84 -1.14
CA LEU A 5 3.71 6.07 -1.92
C LEU A 5 2.66 5.37 -1.04
N HIS A 6 2.87 5.33 0.27
CA HIS A 6 1.95 4.63 1.17
C HIS A 6 2.00 5.25 2.56
N THR A 7 0.90 5.91 2.94
CA THR A 7 0.69 6.41 4.30
C THR A 7 -0.80 6.44 4.61
N HIS A 8 -1.18 6.01 5.81
CA HIS A 8 -2.57 6.03 6.31
C HIS A 8 -2.87 7.22 7.22
N GLY A 9 -1.84 7.84 7.80
CA GLY A 9 -2.00 8.90 8.77
C GLY A 9 -0.68 9.52 9.20
N LEU A 10 -0.79 10.64 9.91
CA LEU A 10 0.34 11.37 10.48
C LEU A 10 -0.15 12.13 11.70
N HIS A 11 0.65 12.14 12.77
CA HIS A 11 0.27 12.72 14.05
C HIS A 11 -1.04 12.11 14.57
N SER A 12 -2.02 12.94 14.93
CA SER A 12 -3.35 12.48 15.37
C SER A 12 -4.36 12.37 14.22
N TYR A 13 -3.93 12.59 12.97
CA TYR A 13 -4.81 12.66 11.81
C TYR A 13 -4.75 11.37 11.00
N ARG A 14 -5.90 10.95 10.47
CA ARG A 14 -6.02 9.72 9.71
C ARG A 14 -6.78 9.93 8.41
N ILE A 15 -6.22 9.44 7.30
CA ILE A 15 -6.77 9.66 5.95
C ILE A 15 -8.17 9.06 5.82
N ASP A 16 -8.40 7.90 6.42
CA ASP A 16 -9.69 7.22 6.45
C ASP A 16 -10.50 7.55 7.72
N ASN A 17 -10.38 8.76 8.25
CA ASN A 17 -11.30 9.27 9.27
C ASN A 17 -12.23 10.33 8.65
N ASP A 18 -11.67 11.49 8.30
CA ASP A 18 -12.40 12.63 7.73
C ASP A 18 -11.56 13.36 6.66
N PRO A 19 -12.17 13.95 5.61
CA PRO A 19 -11.44 14.77 4.64
C PRO A 19 -10.64 15.94 5.23
N ASP A 20 -11.06 16.51 6.35
CA ASP A 20 -10.31 17.59 7.01
C ASP A 20 -8.97 17.09 7.59
N ASP A 21 -8.90 15.82 8.01
CA ASP A 21 -7.66 15.17 8.46
C ASP A 21 -6.64 15.08 7.31
N LEU A 22 -7.09 14.81 6.08
CA LEU A 22 -6.21 14.75 4.91
C LEU A 22 -5.54 16.09 4.64
N ASP A 23 -6.26 17.22 4.74
CA ASP A 23 -5.68 18.55 4.55
C ASP A 23 -4.67 18.90 5.66
N ASN A 24 -4.93 18.50 6.91
CA ASN A 24 -3.96 18.62 7.99
C ASN A 24 -2.68 17.81 7.71
N ILE A 25 -2.82 16.56 7.25
CA ILE A 25 -1.68 15.73 6.85
C ILE A 25 -0.88 16.40 5.74
N CYS A 26 -1.55 16.92 4.70
CA CYS A 26 -0.89 17.63 3.60
C CYS A 26 -0.02 18.81 4.09
N ARG A 27 -0.50 19.56 5.10
CA ARG A 27 0.25 20.69 5.70
C ARG A 27 1.43 20.24 6.56
N LEU A 28 1.33 19.07 7.20
CA LEU A 28 2.34 18.55 8.11
C LEU A 28 3.48 17.83 7.39
N LEU A 29 3.19 17.12 6.29
CA LEU A 29 4.18 16.32 5.54
C LEU A 29 5.48 17.07 5.15
N PRO A 30 5.45 18.34 4.71
CA PRO A 30 6.67 19.08 4.37
C PRO A 30 7.68 19.24 5.51
N GLN A 31 7.25 19.19 6.77
CA GLN A 31 8.17 19.24 7.93
C GLN A 31 9.09 18.01 7.99
N TYR A 32 8.68 16.91 7.34
CA TYR A 32 9.44 15.67 7.16
C TYR A 32 10.10 15.57 5.77
N GLY A 33 10.06 16.65 4.98
CA GLY A 33 10.64 16.71 3.64
C GLY A 33 9.77 16.08 2.53
N VAL A 34 8.58 15.56 2.86
CA VAL A 34 7.64 14.98 1.89
C VAL A 34 6.89 16.08 1.16
N THR A 35 7.00 16.10 -0.17
CA THR A 35 6.38 17.11 -1.04
C THR A 35 5.28 16.56 -1.92
N GLY A 36 5.19 15.25 -2.08
CA GLY A 36 4.09 14.59 -2.78
C GLY A 36 3.84 13.22 -2.15
N PHE A 37 2.61 12.72 -2.21
CA PHE A 37 2.28 11.44 -1.60
C PHE A 37 1.02 10.82 -2.19
N LEU A 38 0.81 9.55 -1.87
CA LEU A 38 -0.43 8.83 -2.11
C LEU A 38 -1.14 8.61 -0.77
N PRO A 39 -2.24 9.33 -0.47
CA PRO A 39 -3.04 9.02 0.70
C PRO A 39 -3.61 7.61 0.55
N THR A 40 -3.27 6.71 1.49
CA THR A 40 -3.75 5.33 1.49
C THR A 40 -5.07 5.22 2.22
N VAL A 41 -6.08 4.69 1.54
CA VAL A 41 -7.43 4.49 2.06
C VAL A 41 -7.66 3.00 2.33
N CYS A 42 -7.97 2.67 3.58
CA CYS A 42 -8.31 1.31 3.98
C CYS A 42 -9.67 0.85 3.42
N PRO A 43 -9.90 -0.47 3.30
CA PRO A 43 -11.16 -1.02 2.83
C PRO A 43 -12.35 -0.65 3.71
N ARG A 44 -13.49 -0.43 3.07
CA ARG A 44 -14.79 -0.16 3.70
C ARG A 44 -15.89 -0.90 2.94
N PRO A 45 -17.13 -0.98 3.46
CA PRO A 45 -18.26 -1.49 2.70
C PRO A 45 -18.44 -0.76 1.35
N LYS A 46 -18.83 -1.49 0.30
CA LYS A 46 -18.80 -1.05 -1.13
C LYS A 46 -19.30 0.39 -1.36
N ARG A 47 -20.49 0.73 -0.85
CA ARG A 47 -21.09 2.07 -1.05
C ARG A 47 -20.32 3.17 -0.31
N GLN A 48 -19.84 2.88 0.89
CA GLN A 48 -19.18 3.85 1.74
C GLN A 48 -17.81 4.24 1.20
N LEU A 49 -17.07 3.31 0.57
CA LEU A 49 -15.72 3.60 0.08
C LEU A 49 -15.74 4.61 -1.09
N ALA A 50 -16.61 4.44 -2.07
CA ALA A 50 -16.69 5.35 -3.22
C ALA A 50 -17.18 6.74 -2.81
N GLU A 51 -18.20 6.81 -1.94
CA GLU A 51 -18.68 8.09 -1.40
C GLU A 51 -17.59 8.82 -0.60
N PHE A 52 -16.85 8.08 0.23
CA PHE A 52 -15.75 8.65 1.02
C PHE A 52 -14.59 9.12 0.14
N LEU A 53 -14.16 8.30 -0.81
CA LEU A 53 -13.11 8.64 -1.77
C LEU A 53 -13.47 9.89 -2.59
N GLY A 54 -14.73 10.03 -3.01
CA GLY A 54 -15.23 11.23 -3.69
C GLY A 54 -15.26 12.49 -2.83
N ARG A 55 -15.27 12.36 -1.49
CA ARG A 55 -15.05 13.50 -0.58
C ARG A 55 -13.56 13.83 -0.47
N LEU A 56 -12.70 12.82 -0.32
CA LEU A 56 -11.24 13.01 -0.28
C LEU A 56 -10.71 13.68 -1.55
N ALA A 57 -11.19 13.28 -2.73
CA ALA A 57 -10.75 13.85 -4.01
C ALA A 57 -11.10 15.34 -4.19
N LYS A 58 -11.96 15.91 -3.33
CA LYS A 58 -12.27 17.35 -3.33
C LYS A 58 -11.33 18.15 -2.43
N VAL A 59 -10.53 17.49 -1.60
CA VAL A 59 -9.54 18.16 -0.76
C VAL A 59 -8.48 18.80 -1.65
N GLN A 60 -8.26 20.09 -1.43
CA GLN A 60 -7.23 20.86 -2.11
C GLN A 60 -6.26 21.40 -1.06
N SER A 61 -5.02 20.93 -1.09
CA SER A 61 -3.96 21.48 -0.26
C SER A 61 -2.89 22.14 -1.12
N LYS A 62 -2.26 23.19 -0.59
CA LYS A 62 -1.17 23.92 -1.25
C LYS A 62 0.22 23.54 -0.71
N ALA A 63 0.28 22.50 0.13
CA ALA A 63 1.48 22.03 0.79
C ALA A 63 2.01 20.75 0.09
N ALA A 64 2.00 19.58 0.73
CA ALA A 64 2.30 18.34 0.03
C ALA A 64 1.21 18.00 -1.01
N GLU A 65 1.64 17.61 -2.21
CA GLU A 65 0.75 17.31 -3.34
C GLU A 65 0.16 15.90 -3.23
N ILE A 66 -1.15 15.79 -3.42
CA ILE A 66 -1.83 14.50 -3.59
C ILE A 66 -1.59 14.02 -5.03
N LEU A 67 -0.81 12.95 -5.20
CA LEU A 67 -0.43 12.44 -6.53
C LEU A 67 -1.44 11.43 -7.11
N GLY A 68 -2.35 10.95 -6.27
CA GLY A 68 -3.23 9.81 -6.51
C GLY A 68 -3.77 9.30 -5.17
N PHE A 69 -4.79 8.45 -5.19
CA PHE A 69 -5.23 7.73 -3.99
C PHE A 69 -4.79 6.28 -4.08
N HIS A 70 -4.05 5.82 -3.08
CA HIS A 70 -3.72 4.42 -2.92
C HIS A 70 -4.88 3.72 -2.20
N LEU A 71 -5.40 2.65 -2.80
CA LEU A 71 -6.48 1.84 -2.25
C LEU A 71 -5.90 0.50 -1.84
N GLU A 72 -5.66 0.33 -0.54
CA GLU A 72 -5.09 -0.91 0.01
C GLU A 72 -6.18 -1.95 0.23
N GLY A 73 -6.53 -2.66 -0.85
CA GLY A 73 -7.72 -3.51 -0.94
C GLY A 73 -8.87 -2.82 -1.69
N PRO A 74 -10.04 -3.47 -1.82
CA PRO A 74 -10.57 -4.61 -1.08
C PRO A 74 -10.37 -5.97 -1.78
N PHE A 75 -9.36 -6.10 -2.64
CA PHE A 75 -9.14 -7.30 -3.45
C PHE A 75 -7.90 -8.04 -2.97
N LEU A 76 -7.81 -8.26 -1.66
CA LEU A 76 -6.69 -8.93 -0.98
C LEU A 76 -7.06 -10.34 -0.54
N SER A 77 -6.06 -11.19 -0.33
CA SER A 77 -6.24 -12.60 0.11
C SER A 77 -5.93 -12.78 1.60
N LEU A 78 -5.16 -11.86 2.17
CA LEU A 78 -4.79 -11.80 3.58
C LEU A 78 -5.18 -10.43 4.13
N THR A 79 -5.52 -10.34 5.42
CA THR A 79 -5.90 -9.05 6.02
C THR A 79 -4.70 -8.32 6.62
N GLY A 80 -3.74 -9.04 7.21
CA GLY A 80 -2.78 -8.41 8.10
C GLY A 80 -3.52 -7.62 9.20
N ALA A 81 -3.18 -6.34 9.33
CA ALA A 81 -3.85 -5.39 10.24
C ALA A 81 -5.10 -4.70 9.64
N LEU A 82 -5.44 -4.96 8.38
CA LEU A 82 -6.59 -4.35 7.71
C LEU A 82 -7.93 -4.93 8.22
N PRO A 83 -9.02 -4.16 8.10
CA PRO A 83 -10.35 -4.66 8.45
C PRO A 83 -10.81 -5.79 7.51
N PRO A 84 -11.79 -6.63 7.91
CA PRO A 84 -12.27 -7.77 7.12
C PRO A 84 -12.74 -7.41 5.70
N GLU A 85 -13.19 -6.17 5.48
CA GLU A 85 -13.56 -5.63 4.17
C GLU A 85 -12.40 -5.62 3.15
N ALA A 86 -11.17 -5.87 3.59
CA ALA A 86 -10.01 -6.12 2.74
C ALA A 86 -10.16 -7.34 1.84
N ILE A 87 -10.93 -8.35 2.27
CA ILE A 87 -11.22 -9.56 1.52
C ILE A 87 -12.66 -9.44 0.97
N GLY A 88 -12.79 -8.70 -0.12
CA GLY A 88 -14.06 -8.50 -0.82
C GLY A 88 -14.38 -9.62 -1.80
N THR A 89 -15.23 -9.31 -2.78
CA THR A 89 -15.52 -10.17 -3.94
C THR A 89 -15.13 -9.44 -5.23
N ALA A 90 -14.79 -10.21 -6.27
CA ALA A 90 -14.46 -9.62 -7.56
C ALA A 90 -15.65 -8.84 -8.14
N ASP A 91 -15.49 -7.52 -8.28
CA ASP A 91 -16.59 -6.64 -8.61
C ASP A 91 -16.14 -5.51 -9.56
N ARG A 92 -16.40 -5.70 -10.85
CA ARG A 92 -16.05 -4.74 -11.90
C ARG A 92 -16.77 -3.40 -11.75
N GLU A 93 -17.99 -3.40 -11.21
CA GLU A 93 -18.73 -2.15 -11.01
C GLU A 93 -18.12 -1.37 -9.86
N ARG A 94 -17.77 -2.04 -8.76
CA ARG A 94 -17.03 -1.43 -7.64
C ARG A 94 -15.70 -0.85 -8.10
N THR A 95 -14.92 -1.59 -8.88
CA THR A 95 -13.64 -1.09 -9.44
C THR A 95 -13.86 0.20 -10.23
N ARG A 96 -14.85 0.24 -11.14
CA ARG A 96 -15.15 1.45 -11.93
C ARG A 96 -15.64 2.60 -11.08
N ALA A 97 -16.49 2.34 -10.10
CA ALA A 97 -17.00 3.36 -9.19
C ALA A 97 -15.87 4.01 -8.37
N LEU A 98 -14.89 3.24 -7.93
CA LEU A 98 -13.71 3.76 -7.20
C LEU A 98 -12.80 4.60 -8.11
N ILE A 99 -12.56 4.15 -9.35
CA ILE A 99 -11.81 4.93 -10.34
C ILE A 99 -12.50 6.27 -10.62
N GLU A 100 -13.83 6.27 -10.75
CA GLU A 100 -14.59 7.51 -10.98
C GLU A 100 -14.59 8.42 -9.76
N ALA A 101 -14.76 7.86 -8.56
CA ALA A 101 -14.76 8.62 -7.31
C ALA A 101 -13.41 9.30 -7.02
N ALA A 102 -12.29 8.74 -7.48
CA ALA A 102 -10.97 9.31 -7.27
C ALA A 102 -10.69 10.55 -8.14
N ARG A 103 -11.52 10.84 -9.17
CA ARG A 103 -11.25 11.95 -10.09
C ARG A 103 -11.18 13.30 -9.36
N PRO A 104 -10.26 14.20 -9.78
CA PRO A 104 -9.42 14.12 -10.98
C PRO A 104 -8.15 13.26 -10.84
N TYR A 105 -7.91 12.69 -9.65
CA TYR A 105 -6.73 11.87 -9.36
C TYR A 105 -6.85 10.44 -9.88
N LYS A 106 -5.72 9.72 -9.90
CA LYS A 106 -5.69 8.29 -10.18
C LYS A 106 -6.08 7.48 -8.94
N ALA A 107 -6.82 6.38 -9.14
CA ALA A 107 -7.01 5.34 -8.14
C ALA A 107 -5.97 4.23 -8.37
N ILE A 108 -5.01 4.09 -7.46
CA ILE A 108 -3.95 3.07 -7.51
C ILE A 108 -4.37 1.94 -6.58
N PHE A 109 -4.62 0.76 -7.14
CA PHE A 109 -5.13 -0.37 -6.38
C PHE A 109 -4.00 -1.28 -5.93
N SER A 110 -4.00 -1.63 -4.66
CA SER A 110 -3.29 -2.80 -4.14
C SER A 110 -4.20 -4.01 -4.18
N VAL A 111 -3.68 -5.10 -4.73
CA VAL A 111 -4.41 -6.36 -4.95
C VAL A 111 -3.54 -7.55 -4.61
N ALA A 112 -4.18 -8.67 -4.24
CA ALA A 112 -3.49 -9.93 -4.10
C ALA A 112 -3.57 -10.73 -5.42
N PRO A 113 -2.45 -11.14 -6.03
CA PRO A 113 -2.47 -11.93 -7.27
C PRO A 113 -3.23 -13.26 -7.20
N ASP A 114 -3.39 -13.84 -6.01
CA ASP A 114 -4.17 -15.05 -5.73
C ASP A 114 -5.65 -14.79 -5.44
N PHE A 115 -6.08 -13.53 -5.41
CA PHE A 115 -7.49 -13.18 -5.20
C PHE A 115 -8.37 -13.70 -6.34
N GLU A 116 -9.47 -14.37 -6.00
CA GLU A 116 -10.35 -14.98 -6.99
C GLU A 116 -10.94 -13.91 -7.94
N GLY A 117 -10.78 -14.11 -9.25
CA GLY A 117 -11.28 -13.19 -10.27
C GLY A 117 -10.43 -11.94 -10.49
N ILE A 118 -9.27 -11.80 -9.82
CA ILE A 118 -8.44 -10.60 -9.92
C ILE A 118 -7.95 -10.30 -11.34
N GLY A 119 -7.68 -11.36 -12.12
CA GLY A 119 -7.26 -11.21 -13.51
C GLY A 119 -8.30 -10.51 -14.39
N GLY A 120 -9.57 -10.55 -14.01
CA GLY A 120 -10.65 -9.83 -14.68
C GLY A 120 -10.76 -8.34 -14.29
N LEU A 121 -10.04 -7.90 -13.25
CA LEU A 121 -10.07 -6.55 -12.69
C LEU A 121 -8.79 -5.76 -12.97
N ILE A 122 -7.61 -6.39 -12.91
CA ILE A 122 -6.31 -5.73 -13.14
C ILE A 122 -6.31 -4.90 -14.45
N PRO A 123 -6.77 -5.41 -15.60
CA PRO A 123 -6.79 -4.61 -16.84
C PRO A 123 -7.71 -3.38 -16.79
N ILE A 124 -8.71 -3.36 -15.89
CA ILE A 124 -9.57 -2.19 -15.67
C ILE A 124 -8.84 -1.16 -14.81
N MET A 125 -8.17 -1.62 -13.74
CA MET A 125 -7.39 -0.79 -12.83
C MET A 125 -6.17 -0.17 -13.52
N ALA A 126 -5.51 -0.94 -14.39
CA ALA A 126 -4.29 -0.53 -15.08
C ALA A 126 -4.52 0.49 -16.24
N LYS A 127 -5.77 0.83 -16.54
CA LYS A 127 -6.10 1.77 -17.62
C LYS A 127 -5.44 3.14 -17.40
N ASN A 128 -5.21 3.85 -18.51
CA ASN A 128 -4.61 5.18 -18.52
C ASN A 128 -3.22 5.23 -17.84
N ASN A 129 -2.45 4.15 -17.98
CA ASN A 129 -1.12 4.01 -17.41
C ASN A 129 -1.11 4.27 -15.89
N THR A 130 -2.05 3.62 -15.19
CA THR A 130 -2.12 3.61 -13.72
C THR A 130 -1.53 2.30 -13.24
N PRO A 131 -0.52 2.31 -12.35
CA PRO A 131 0.05 1.07 -11.85
C PRO A 131 -0.95 0.34 -10.94
N VAL A 132 -0.92 -0.99 -10.97
CA VAL A 132 -1.54 -1.84 -9.96
C VAL A 132 -0.44 -2.39 -9.06
N PHE A 133 -0.66 -2.28 -7.76
CA PHE A 133 0.24 -2.70 -6.71
C PHE A 133 -0.14 -4.12 -6.24
N MET A 134 0.85 -4.90 -5.83
CA MET A 134 0.68 -6.26 -5.32
C MET A 134 1.06 -6.31 -3.86
N THR A 135 0.20 -6.88 -3.02
CA THR A 135 0.47 -7.07 -1.59
C THR A 135 -0.56 -8.01 -0.94
N HIS A 136 -0.39 -8.35 0.33
CA HIS A 136 -1.30 -9.18 1.16
C HIS A 136 -1.72 -10.47 0.45
N THR A 137 -0.72 -11.25 0.03
CA THR A 137 -0.90 -12.35 -0.92
C THR A 137 -0.07 -13.57 -0.57
N GLY A 138 -0.68 -14.75 -0.66
CA GLY A 138 0.00 -16.04 -0.62
C GLY A 138 0.23 -16.62 -2.01
N ALA A 139 0.26 -15.76 -3.05
CA ALA A 139 0.25 -16.21 -4.43
C ALA A 139 1.45 -17.08 -4.81
N SER A 140 1.15 -18.08 -5.63
CA SER A 140 2.17 -18.85 -6.34
C SER A 140 2.92 -17.98 -7.36
N VAL A 141 4.05 -18.50 -7.85
CA VAL A 141 4.83 -17.88 -8.93
C VAL A 141 3.95 -17.62 -10.17
N SER A 142 3.14 -18.60 -10.58
CA SER A 142 2.32 -18.49 -11.80
C SER A 142 1.21 -17.44 -11.67
N GLN A 143 0.55 -17.36 -10.51
CA GLN A 143 -0.45 -16.33 -10.21
C GLN A 143 0.18 -14.93 -10.22
N THR A 144 1.35 -14.79 -9.60
CA THR A 144 2.09 -13.53 -9.55
C THR A 144 2.51 -13.07 -10.95
N GLN A 145 3.09 -13.96 -11.76
CA GLN A 145 3.46 -13.67 -13.15
C GLN A 145 2.24 -13.32 -14.02
N ALA A 146 1.11 -14.00 -13.81
CA ALA A 146 -0.13 -13.68 -14.51
C ALA A 146 -0.64 -12.28 -14.15
N ALA A 147 -0.59 -11.88 -12.88
CA ALA A 147 -0.95 -10.52 -12.46
C ALA A 147 -0.04 -9.45 -13.07
N ILE A 148 1.29 -9.71 -13.11
CA ILE A 148 2.27 -8.82 -13.74
C ILE A 148 1.97 -8.65 -15.24
N ALA A 149 1.70 -9.75 -15.94
CA ALA A 149 1.36 -9.73 -17.36
C ALA A 149 0.06 -8.94 -17.66
N LEU A 150 -0.85 -8.85 -16.70
CA LEU A 150 -2.11 -8.11 -16.83
C LEU A 150 -1.98 -6.61 -16.48
N GLY A 151 -0.86 -6.18 -15.88
CA GLY A 151 -0.59 -4.78 -15.58
C GLY A 151 -0.19 -4.46 -14.14
N ALA A 152 -0.01 -5.46 -13.28
CA ALA A 152 0.62 -5.23 -11.98
C ALA A 152 2.12 -4.87 -12.15
N LYS A 153 2.58 -3.81 -11.48
CA LYS A 153 3.90 -3.20 -11.73
C LYS A 153 4.67 -2.78 -10.48
N HIS A 154 4.08 -2.93 -9.30
CA HIS A 154 4.72 -2.60 -8.03
C HIS A 154 4.32 -3.62 -6.96
N ALA A 155 5.20 -3.90 -6.00
CA ALA A 155 4.85 -4.63 -4.79
C ALA A 155 5.06 -3.72 -3.57
N THR A 156 4.03 -3.60 -2.75
CA THR A 156 3.96 -2.66 -1.64
C THR A 156 4.22 -3.35 -0.32
N HIS A 157 4.87 -2.61 0.61
CA HIS A 157 5.52 -3.06 1.85
C HIS A 157 6.12 -4.45 1.68
N PHE A 158 7.00 -4.55 0.70
CA PHE A 158 7.47 -5.83 0.21
C PHE A 158 8.17 -6.61 1.32
N TYR A 159 7.73 -7.85 1.54
CA TYR A 159 7.99 -8.77 2.68
C TYR A 159 6.89 -8.79 3.75
N ASP A 160 6.15 -7.71 3.95
CA ASP A 160 5.04 -7.65 4.91
C ASP A 160 3.76 -8.26 4.29
N VAL A 161 3.21 -9.26 4.97
CA VAL A 161 2.03 -10.02 4.48
C VAL A 161 2.29 -10.76 3.14
N PHE A 162 3.54 -11.20 2.93
CA PHE A 162 3.95 -12.17 1.91
C PHE A 162 4.44 -13.47 2.58
N PRO A 163 3.55 -14.35 3.07
CA PRO A 163 3.95 -15.54 3.80
C PRO A 163 4.84 -16.47 2.95
N CYS A 164 5.74 -17.19 3.62
CA CYS A 164 6.52 -18.25 3.00
C CYS A 164 5.59 -19.30 2.36
N PRO A 165 5.86 -19.74 1.12
CA PRO A 165 5.10 -20.83 0.52
C PRO A 165 5.30 -22.13 1.30
N ASN A 166 4.28 -22.99 1.31
CA ASN A 166 4.39 -24.32 1.88
C ASN A 166 5.40 -25.18 1.11
N GLU A 167 6.17 -25.99 1.82
CA GLU A 167 7.01 -27.02 1.22
C GLU A 167 6.12 -28.10 0.57
N THR A 168 6.32 -28.35 -0.72
CA THR A 168 5.58 -29.37 -1.48
C THR A 168 6.41 -30.61 -1.76
N ASP A 169 7.72 -30.51 -1.66
CA ASP A 169 8.69 -31.59 -1.91
C ASP A 169 9.83 -31.50 -0.89
N PRO A 170 10.03 -32.52 -0.02
CA PRO A 170 11.05 -32.50 1.02
C PRO A 170 12.45 -32.14 0.51
N GLY A 171 13.02 -31.08 1.07
CA GLY A 171 14.38 -30.60 0.75
C GLY A 171 14.45 -29.62 -0.43
N VAL A 172 13.32 -29.32 -1.08
CA VAL A 172 13.24 -28.29 -2.13
C VAL A 172 12.71 -27.00 -1.52
N ARG A 173 13.50 -25.92 -1.58
CA ARG A 173 13.03 -24.59 -1.18
C ARG A 173 11.94 -24.11 -2.15
N PRO A 174 10.70 -23.86 -1.71
CA PRO A 174 9.66 -23.41 -2.60
C PRO A 174 9.85 -21.93 -2.96
N CYS A 175 9.34 -21.55 -4.13
CA CYS A 175 9.26 -20.15 -4.59
C CYS A 175 7.81 -19.71 -4.63
N GLY A 176 7.55 -18.45 -4.29
CA GLY A 176 6.23 -17.83 -4.32
C GLY A 176 6.25 -16.43 -4.91
N ALA A 177 5.37 -15.58 -4.40
CA ALA A 177 5.24 -14.19 -4.84
C ALA A 177 6.56 -13.41 -4.69
N VAL A 178 7.27 -13.56 -3.56
CA VAL A 178 8.53 -12.84 -3.29
C VAL A 178 9.58 -13.13 -4.37
N GLU A 179 9.87 -14.41 -4.65
CA GLU A 179 10.84 -14.79 -5.66
C GLU A 179 10.39 -14.38 -7.08
N ALA A 180 9.10 -14.54 -7.40
CA ALA A 180 8.56 -14.13 -8.70
C ALA A 180 8.68 -12.61 -8.92
N ILE A 181 8.39 -11.81 -7.89
CA ILE A 181 8.55 -10.35 -7.92
C ILE A 181 10.00 -9.98 -8.09
N LEU A 182 10.92 -10.56 -7.31
CA LEU A 182 12.36 -10.25 -7.40
C LEU A 182 12.96 -10.59 -8.77
N ALA A 183 12.52 -11.69 -9.37
CA ALA A 183 13.00 -12.13 -10.68
C ALA A 183 12.46 -11.29 -11.85
N ASP A 184 11.38 -10.53 -11.65
CA ASP A 184 10.78 -9.72 -12.71
C ASP A 184 11.39 -8.30 -12.76
N PRO A 185 12.00 -7.89 -13.89
CA PRO A 185 12.66 -6.59 -14.03
C PRO A 185 11.68 -5.41 -14.18
N ASP A 186 10.43 -5.68 -14.56
CA ASP A 186 9.44 -4.62 -14.76
C ASP A 186 8.79 -4.19 -13.44
N VAL A 187 8.82 -5.04 -12.43
CA VAL A 187 8.20 -4.79 -11.12
C VAL A 187 9.14 -4.03 -10.20
N SER A 188 8.65 -2.92 -9.64
CA SER A 188 9.31 -2.20 -8.56
C SER A 188 8.80 -2.67 -7.19
N VAL A 189 9.54 -2.39 -6.12
CA VAL A 189 9.16 -2.74 -4.75
C VAL A 189 9.36 -1.54 -3.84
N ASP A 190 8.61 -1.47 -2.76
CA ASP A 190 8.84 -0.53 -1.68
C ASP A 190 9.02 -1.26 -0.33
N PHE A 191 9.65 -0.58 0.64
CA PHE A 191 9.92 -1.10 1.98
C PHE A 191 9.68 -0.04 3.06
N ILE A 192 9.26 -0.50 4.24
CA ILE A 192 9.21 0.31 5.47
C ILE A 192 10.56 0.16 6.20
N LEU A 193 11.36 1.23 6.25
CA LEU A 193 12.70 1.19 6.86
C LEU A 193 12.73 1.78 8.27
N ASP A 194 11.93 1.21 9.16
CA ASP A 194 11.90 1.60 10.58
C ASP A 194 12.77 0.71 11.49
N GLY A 195 13.31 -0.39 10.95
CA GLY A 195 14.15 -1.35 11.66
C GLY A 195 13.39 -2.52 12.27
N GLU A 196 12.06 -2.57 12.12
CA GLU A 196 11.21 -3.61 12.69
C GLU A 196 10.50 -4.44 11.61
N HIS A 197 9.97 -3.80 10.56
CA HIS A 197 9.15 -4.48 9.55
C HIS A 197 9.96 -5.43 8.67
N VAL A 198 11.17 -5.03 8.28
CA VAL A 198 11.96 -5.79 7.31
C VAL A 198 13.42 -5.91 7.72
N ASP A 199 13.97 -7.12 7.61
CA ASP A 199 15.40 -7.34 7.79
C ASP A 199 16.19 -6.64 6.66
N PRO A 200 17.27 -5.89 6.97
CA PRO A 200 18.09 -5.22 5.97
C PRO A 200 18.63 -6.13 4.86
N VAL A 201 18.73 -7.45 5.08
CA VAL A 201 19.11 -8.44 4.06
C VAL A 201 18.11 -8.47 2.90
N ALA A 202 16.81 -8.38 3.17
CA ALA A 202 15.78 -8.36 2.12
C ALA A 202 15.91 -7.12 1.22
N VAL A 203 16.15 -5.96 1.83
CA VAL A 203 16.36 -4.69 1.12
C VAL A 203 17.61 -4.75 0.25
N LYS A 204 18.73 -5.27 0.79
CA LYS A 204 19.98 -5.47 0.04
C LYS A 204 19.77 -6.40 -1.15
N MET A 205 19.05 -7.50 -0.96
CA MET A 205 18.75 -8.44 -2.03
C MET A 205 17.89 -7.79 -3.12
N ALA A 206 16.83 -7.05 -2.75
CA ALA A 206 16.01 -6.32 -3.72
C ALA A 206 16.83 -5.31 -4.53
N LEU A 207 17.76 -4.58 -3.89
CA LEU A 207 18.69 -3.68 -4.58
C LEU A 207 19.59 -4.42 -5.57
N GLN A 208 20.06 -5.63 -5.24
CA GLN A 208 20.86 -6.45 -6.17
C GLN A 208 20.03 -6.96 -7.35
N CYS A 209 18.80 -7.39 -7.11
CA CYS A 209 17.93 -7.94 -8.17
C CYS A 209 17.37 -6.85 -9.09
N LYS A 210 17.02 -5.68 -8.55
CA LYS A 210 16.20 -4.67 -9.25
C LYS A 210 16.93 -3.39 -9.58
N GLY A 211 18.04 -3.11 -8.88
CA GLY A 211 18.72 -1.81 -8.94
C GLY A 211 17.98 -0.71 -8.17
N PRO A 212 18.63 0.45 -7.97
CA PRO A 212 18.11 1.54 -7.14
C PRO A 212 16.86 2.21 -7.72
N ASP A 213 16.66 2.19 -9.03
CA ASP A 213 15.52 2.86 -9.69
C ASP A 213 14.18 2.11 -9.51
N LYS A 214 14.22 0.91 -8.92
CA LYS A 214 13.08 0.02 -8.73
C LYS A 214 12.86 -0.38 -7.27
N VAL A 215 13.61 0.22 -6.36
CA VAL A 215 13.45 0.06 -4.91
C VAL A 215 13.10 1.42 -4.31
N CYS A 216 11.90 1.53 -3.76
CA CYS A 216 11.36 2.73 -3.14
C CYS A 216 11.31 2.57 -1.61
N LEU A 217 11.20 3.70 -0.91
CA LEU A 217 10.93 3.71 0.53
C LEU A 217 9.54 4.30 0.75
N ILE A 218 8.78 3.67 1.64
CA ILE A 218 7.50 4.17 2.12
C ILE A 218 7.53 4.30 3.64
N THR A 219 6.58 5.05 4.18
CA THR A 219 6.44 5.10 5.64
C THR A 219 5.47 4.05 6.16
N ASP A 220 4.42 3.73 5.40
CA ASP A 220 3.22 3.07 5.90
C ASP A 220 2.71 3.69 7.21
N ALA A 221 2.95 5.00 7.37
CA ALA A 221 2.71 5.69 8.64
C ALA A 221 1.22 5.72 8.96
N ASN A 222 0.92 5.64 10.26
CA ASN A 222 -0.43 5.73 10.79
C ASN A 222 -0.49 6.74 11.94
N ILE A 223 -1.63 6.82 12.62
CA ILE A 223 -1.81 7.65 13.82
C ILE A 223 -0.70 7.37 14.84
N GLY A 224 -0.14 8.43 15.42
CA GLY A 224 1.01 8.38 16.32
C GLY A 224 2.35 8.65 15.63
N ALA A 225 2.47 8.44 14.31
CA ALA A 225 3.70 8.76 13.59
C ALA A 225 4.05 10.25 13.75
N GLY A 226 5.30 10.55 14.11
CA GLY A 226 5.77 11.91 14.34
C GLY A 226 5.42 12.51 15.71
N LEU A 227 4.70 11.78 16.58
CA LEU A 227 4.44 12.18 17.97
C LEU A 227 5.43 11.53 18.94
N PRO A 228 5.54 12.04 20.18
CA PRO A 228 6.30 11.38 21.24
C PRO A 228 5.74 9.99 21.58
N PRO A 229 6.54 9.10 22.22
CA PRO A 229 6.05 7.88 22.82
C PRO A 229 4.79 8.10 23.66
N GLY A 230 3.81 7.21 23.53
CA GLY A 230 2.53 7.32 24.20
C GLY A 230 1.48 6.34 23.69
N LYS A 231 0.28 6.43 24.27
CA LYS A 231 -0.89 5.63 23.89
C LYS A 231 -1.81 6.42 22.98
N TYR A 232 -2.24 5.79 21.89
CA TYR A 232 -3.10 6.36 20.85
C TYR A 232 -4.17 5.34 20.48
N THR A 233 -5.19 5.75 19.72
CA THR A 233 -6.28 4.86 19.30
C THR A 233 -6.30 4.75 17.78
N SER A 234 -6.19 3.53 17.23
CA SER A 234 -6.35 3.25 15.80
C SER A 234 -7.32 2.09 15.60
N PHE A 235 -8.27 2.20 14.66
CA PHE A 235 -9.32 1.21 14.39
C PHE A 235 -10.11 0.72 15.63
N GLY A 236 -10.22 1.56 16.67
CA GLY A 236 -10.88 1.21 17.93
C GLY A 236 -10.02 0.39 18.90
N THR A 237 -8.74 0.19 18.59
CA THR A 237 -7.75 -0.48 19.43
C THR A 237 -6.75 0.53 20.00
N GLU A 238 -6.36 0.38 21.27
CA GLU A 238 -5.26 1.14 21.86
C GLU A 238 -3.93 0.64 21.29
N ILE A 239 -3.13 1.56 20.77
CA ILE A 239 -1.78 1.31 20.27
C ILE A 239 -0.82 2.11 21.15
N GLU A 240 0.24 1.46 21.63
CA GLU A 240 1.30 2.09 22.40
C GLU A 240 2.57 2.20 21.56
N PHE A 241 3.08 3.42 21.40
CA PHE A 241 4.40 3.66 20.81
C PHE A 241 5.42 3.88 21.93
N ALA A 242 6.47 3.07 21.95
CA ALA A 242 7.55 3.18 22.92
C ALA A 242 8.81 3.92 22.37
N TYR A 243 8.86 4.24 21.08
CA TYR A 243 10.07 4.75 20.44
C TYR A 243 10.26 6.26 20.61
N GLN A 244 11.29 6.67 21.35
CA GLN A 244 11.85 8.01 21.15
C GLN A 244 12.50 8.04 19.78
N ALA A 245 12.10 8.97 18.91
CA ALA A 245 12.82 9.22 17.67
C ALA A 245 14.31 9.41 18.00
N VAL A 246 15.14 8.44 17.64
CA VAL A 246 16.57 8.51 17.89
C VAL A 246 17.09 9.62 16.98
N ARG A 247 17.28 10.82 17.53
CA ARG A 247 18.13 11.83 16.89
C ARG A 247 19.55 11.27 16.86
N GLN A 248 19.90 10.55 15.80
CA GLN A 248 21.31 10.35 15.50
C GLN A 248 21.82 11.69 14.95
N GLY A 249 22.68 12.34 15.76
CA GLY A 249 23.42 13.54 15.38
C GLY A 249 24.63 13.22 14.51
#